data_AF-A0AA36GQN8-F1
#
_entry.id   AF-A0AA36GQN8-F1
#
_cell.length_a   1.000
_cell.length_b   1.000
_cell.length_c   1.000
_cell.angle_alpha   90.00
_cell.angle_beta   90.00
_cell.angle_gamma   90.00
#
_symmetry.space_group_name_H-M   'P 1'
#
loop_
_entity.id
_entity.type
_entity.pdbx_description
1 polymer ?
#
loop_
_entity_poly.entity_id
_entity_poly.type
_entity_poly.pdbx_seq_one_letter_code
_entity_poly.pdbx_strand_id
1 'polypeptide(L)'
;MSEMDDLIKANREWTERLIARQKALHGQRERYTRESELQEEIHARGGGTYQGDVQEQGQGQGGGDGSGEKTVTNQIIQEAAWAVKDKDVRIMGKINDDVLIEAYERLGNVWKVGDELGISGQKVYARLDKLGLVRKMNRFTKEDEEFLLLHYQEYKDRWDLKTLAEMMGRTVPFISRKAKALGLTSYGSKMPEDKRLNQGRIMSERIKREGHSRGMLGKHHSEEFKRKMSERVRSEWKDPGSAHNTEENRQRRSDVMHQSRMNGTISSSYSIGKRIDVDYGTKHCTFRSTWEKSIADILESYKSKGWVAEWTYEEVVFDFPLERRGVRSYRPDFEITKANGDKVYFEVKGWMTPKGKKGIDLMRKYYANVELIIIDEDEYKQSVSETDYLRRYCL
;
A
#
# COMPACT_ATOMS: atom_id res chain seq x y z
N MET A 1 2.08 -54.18 -15.70
CA MET A 1 0.91 -53.70 -16.47
C MET A 1 -0.31 -53.44 -15.58
N SER A 2 -0.59 -54.21 -14.51
CA SER A 2 -1.83 -53.99 -13.73
C SER A 2 -1.89 -52.69 -12.91
N GLU A 3 -0.77 -52.17 -12.38
CA GLU A 3 -0.81 -50.92 -11.56
C GLU A 3 -1.21 -49.67 -12.36
N MET A 4 -0.82 -49.58 -13.64
CA MET A 4 -1.19 -48.45 -14.49
C MET A 4 -2.67 -48.51 -14.88
N ASP A 5 -3.20 -49.71 -15.12
CA ASP A 5 -4.60 -49.94 -15.42
C ASP A 5 -5.49 -49.62 -14.19
N ASP A 6 -5.01 -49.93 -12.98
CA ASP A 6 -5.69 -49.58 -11.73
C ASP A 6 -5.73 -48.06 -11.51
N LEU A 7 -4.65 -47.33 -11.81
CA LEU A 7 -4.60 -45.87 -11.76
C LEU A 7 -5.54 -45.21 -12.78
N ILE A 8 -5.56 -45.72 -14.02
CA ILE A 8 -6.46 -45.23 -15.07
C ILE A 8 -7.92 -45.46 -14.66
N LYS A 9 -8.22 -46.63 -14.09
CA LYS A 9 -9.56 -46.97 -13.59
C LYS A 9 -9.98 -46.05 -12.43
N ALA A 10 -9.11 -45.85 -11.44
CA ALA A 10 -9.38 -44.96 -10.31
C ALA A 10 -9.63 -43.51 -10.76
N ASN A 11 -8.85 -43.01 -11.73
CA ASN A 11 -9.03 -41.67 -12.28
C ASN A 11 -10.36 -41.53 -13.04
N ARG A 12 -10.75 -42.56 -13.79
CA ARG A 12 -12.04 -42.58 -14.49
C ARG A 12 -13.22 -42.58 -13.51
N GLU A 13 -13.18 -43.43 -12.49
CA GLU A 13 -14.23 -43.48 -11.45
C GLU A 13 -14.34 -42.15 -10.69
N TRP A 14 -13.20 -41.51 -10.40
CA TRP A 14 -13.19 -40.19 -9.76
C TRP A 14 -13.79 -39.11 -10.66
N THR A 15 -13.46 -39.12 -11.96
CA THR A 15 -14.01 -38.18 -12.94
C THR A 15 -15.53 -38.33 -13.09
N GLU A 16 -16.03 -39.56 -13.13
CA GLU A 16 -17.47 -39.86 -13.19
C GLU A 16 -18.21 -39.36 -11.94
N ARG A 17 -17.62 -39.53 -10.74
CA ARG A 17 -18.15 -38.97 -9.49
C ARG A 17 -18.20 -37.45 -9.50
N LEU A 18 -17.18 -36.80 -10.05
CA LEU A 18 -17.13 -35.34 -10.16
C LEU A 18 -18.23 -34.81 -11.09
N ILE A 19 -18.42 -35.44 -12.25
CA ILE A 19 -19.48 -35.10 -13.21
C ILE A 19 -20.87 -35.29 -12.58
N ALA A 20 -21.10 -36.40 -11.87
CA ALA A 20 -22.36 -36.65 -11.18
C ALA A 20 -22.66 -35.58 -10.12
N ARG A 21 -21.65 -35.16 -9.35
CA ARG A 21 -21.77 -34.08 -8.36
C ARG A 21 -22.11 -32.73 -9.00
N GLN A 22 -21.49 -32.41 -10.15
CA GLN A 22 -21.79 -31.18 -10.88
C GLN A 22 -23.23 -31.16 -11.41
N LYS A 23 -23.72 -32.28 -11.97
CA LYS A 23 -25.12 -32.40 -12.42
C LYS A 23 -26.11 -32.22 -11.26
N ALA A 24 -25.81 -32.79 -10.09
CA ALA A 24 -26.65 -32.63 -8.90
C ALA A 24 -26.72 -31.16 -8.42
N LEU A 25 -25.60 -30.43 -8.47
CA LEU A 25 -25.56 -29.00 -8.15
C LEU A 25 -26.35 -28.15 -9.15
N HIS A 26 -26.28 -28.48 -10.45
CA HIS A 26 -27.06 -27.79 -11.47
C HIS A 26 -28.57 -27.97 -11.25
N GLY A 27 -29.01 -29.20 -10.98
CA GLY A 27 -30.42 -29.47 -10.67
C GLY A 27 -30.90 -28.89 -9.34
N GLN A 28 -30.01 -28.61 -8.37
CA GLN A 28 -30.38 -27.81 -7.20
C GLN A 28 -30.58 -26.34 -7.57
N ARG A 29 -29.72 -25.78 -8.43
CA ARG A 29 -29.82 -24.38 -8.86
C ARG A 29 -31.11 -24.10 -9.64
N GLU A 30 -31.50 -25.01 -10.54
CA GLU A 30 -32.76 -24.89 -11.29
C GLU A 30 -34.00 -24.91 -10.37
N ARG A 31 -33.97 -25.71 -9.30
CA ARG A 31 -35.04 -25.72 -8.28
C ARG A 31 -35.16 -24.39 -7.54
N TYR A 32 -34.04 -23.83 -7.10
CA TYR A 32 -34.03 -22.51 -6.45
C TYR A 32 -34.54 -21.39 -7.36
N THR A 33 -34.16 -21.39 -8.64
CA THR A 33 -34.67 -20.39 -9.59
C THR A 33 -36.19 -20.50 -9.74
N ARG A 34 -36.71 -21.73 -9.87
CA ARG A 34 -38.15 -21.96 -10.03
C ARG A 34 -38.95 -21.62 -8.76
N GLU A 35 -38.40 -21.88 -7.58
CA GLU A 35 -39.00 -21.45 -6.30
C GLU A 35 -39.04 -19.93 -6.17
N SER A 36 -37.97 -19.23 -6.58
CA SER A 36 -37.91 -17.77 -6.61
C SER A 36 -38.95 -17.17 -7.57
N GLU A 37 -39.08 -17.73 -8.77
CA GLU A 37 -40.08 -17.30 -9.75
C GLU A 37 -41.52 -17.50 -9.21
N LEU A 38 -41.76 -18.61 -8.50
CA LEU A 38 -43.06 -18.89 -7.88
C LEU A 38 -43.39 -17.89 -6.75
N GLN A 39 -42.38 -17.51 -5.96
CA GLN A 39 -42.53 -16.49 -4.90
C GLN A 39 -42.83 -15.11 -5.46
N GLU A 40 -42.18 -14.72 -6.56
CA GLU A 40 -42.48 -13.47 -7.27
C GLU A 40 -43.90 -13.47 -7.85
N GLU A 41 -44.37 -14.59 -8.39
CA GLU A 41 -45.73 -14.73 -8.91
C GLU A 41 -46.79 -14.62 -7.79
N ILE A 42 -46.52 -15.19 -6.61
CA ILE A 42 -47.39 -15.05 -5.42
C ILE A 42 -47.43 -13.58 -4.96
N HIS A 43 -46.29 -12.91 -4.91
CA HIS A 43 -46.21 -11.49 -4.55
C HIS A 43 -46.97 -10.59 -5.54
N ALA A 44 -46.87 -10.88 -6.84
CA ALA A 44 -47.58 -10.14 -7.89
C ALA A 44 -49.12 -10.29 -7.80
N ARG A 45 -49.62 -11.41 -7.27
CA ARG A 45 -51.06 -11.65 -7.08
C ARG A 45 -51.63 -11.10 -5.78
N GLY A 46 -50.80 -10.78 -4.78
CA GLY A 46 -51.22 -10.39 -3.43
C GLY A 46 -51.11 -8.90 -3.07
N GLY A 47 -50.61 -8.04 -3.96
CA GLY A 47 -50.27 -6.65 -3.65
C GLY A 47 -51.43 -5.65 -3.66
N GLY A 48 -52.38 -5.75 -2.72
CA GLY A 48 -53.28 -4.66 -2.36
C GLY A 48 -52.63 -3.75 -1.33
N THR A 49 -52.11 -2.60 -1.75
CA THR A 49 -51.45 -1.61 -0.87
C THR A 49 -52.42 -0.95 0.09
N TYR A 50 -52.24 -1.18 1.40
CA TYR A 50 -52.87 -0.41 2.47
C TYR A 50 -52.02 0.85 2.72
N GLN A 51 -52.47 2.02 2.25
CA GLN A 51 -51.92 3.32 2.64
C GLN A 51 -52.67 3.82 3.88
N GLY A 52 -51.99 3.82 5.03
CA GLY A 52 -52.46 4.48 6.25
C GLY A 52 -51.75 5.80 6.42
N ASP A 53 -52.48 6.90 6.23
CA ASP A 53 -52.04 8.26 6.51
C ASP A 53 -51.87 8.48 8.02
N VAL A 54 -50.68 8.93 8.45
CA VAL A 54 -50.44 9.42 9.81
C VAL A 54 -50.28 10.94 9.73
N GLN A 55 -51.28 11.64 10.26
CA GLN A 55 -51.25 13.10 10.45
C GLN A 55 -50.39 13.45 11.67
N GLU A 56 -49.32 14.22 11.44
CA GLU A 56 -48.57 14.92 12.49
C GLU A 56 -49.26 16.26 12.80
N GLN A 57 -49.73 16.43 14.03
CA GLN A 57 -50.04 17.74 14.61
C GLN A 57 -49.02 18.05 15.70
N GLY A 58 -48.31 19.16 15.53
CA GLY A 58 -47.47 19.75 16.58
C GLY A 58 -48.25 20.69 17.48
N GLN A 59 -47.68 20.98 18.67
CA GLN A 59 -47.56 22.29 19.32
C GLN A 59 -47.16 22.12 20.80
N GLY A 60 -46.39 23.08 21.33
CA GLY A 60 -46.35 23.33 22.78
C GLY A 60 -45.00 23.76 23.34
N GLN A 61 -44.71 25.07 23.31
CA GLN A 61 -43.70 25.71 24.16
C GLN A 61 -44.19 25.78 25.62
N GLY A 62 -43.29 25.65 26.58
CA GLY A 62 -43.56 25.95 27.99
C GLY A 62 -42.30 25.86 28.86
N GLY A 63 -41.75 27.01 29.23
CA GLY A 63 -40.69 27.13 30.22
C GLY A 63 -41.23 26.98 31.64
N GLY A 64 -40.43 26.37 32.51
CA GLY A 64 -40.73 26.22 33.93
C GLY A 64 -39.49 25.76 34.68
N ASP A 65 -38.93 26.66 35.47
CA ASP A 65 -37.84 26.42 36.41
C ASP A 65 -38.34 25.54 37.56
N GLY A 66 -37.59 24.49 37.91
CA GLY A 66 -38.05 23.40 38.76
C GLY A 66 -36.90 22.49 39.18
N SER A 67 -35.93 23.07 39.90
CA SER A 67 -34.86 22.36 40.57
C SER A 67 -35.34 21.87 41.94
N GLY A 68 -35.88 20.65 41.99
CA GLY A 68 -36.26 20.02 43.27
C GLY A 68 -36.81 18.60 43.20
N GLU A 69 -37.39 18.19 42.06
CA GLU A 69 -38.11 16.89 41.94
C GLU A 69 -37.45 15.85 41.01
N LYS A 70 -36.20 16.11 40.57
CA LYS A 70 -35.53 15.28 39.54
C LYS A 70 -34.82 14.03 40.05
N THR A 71 -34.69 13.85 41.37
CA THR A 71 -33.92 12.74 41.94
C THR A 71 -34.79 11.50 42.18
N VAL A 72 -36.06 11.67 42.57
CA VAL A 72 -36.97 10.54 42.84
C VAL A 72 -37.59 9.99 41.55
N THR A 73 -37.88 10.84 40.57
CA THR A 73 -38.43 10.42 39.27
C THR A 73 -37.43 9.63 38.42
N ASN A 74 -36.14 9.98 38.43
CA ASN A 74 -35.12 9.19 37.73
C ASN A 74 -34.91 7.80 38.34
N GLN A 75 -35.07 7.65 39.66
CA GLN A 75 -34.90 6.37 40.33
C GLN A 75 -36.08 5.43 40.07
N ILE A 76 -37.32 5.96 40.07
CA ILE A 76 -38.53 5.21 39.68
C ILE A 76 -38.50 4.86 38.18
N ILE A 77 -38.02 5.76 37.32
CA ILE A 77 -37.86 5.48 35.88
C ILE A 77 -36.76 4.42 35.64
N GLN A 78 -35.65 4.45 36.41
CA GLN A 78 -34.61 3.42 36.33
C GLN A 78 -35.08 2.06 36.86
N GLU A 79 -35.84 2.03 37.96
CA GLU A 79 -36.42 0.79 38.51
C GLU A 79 -37.52 0.23 37.62
N ALA A 80 -38.37 1.08 37.02
CA ALA A 80 -39.36 0.66 36.02
C ALA A 80 -38.70 0.16 34.73
N ALA A 81 -37.63 0.82 34.25
CA ALA A 81 -36.88 0.36 33.08
C ALA A 81 -36.13 -0.96 33.34
N TRP A 82 -35.66 -1.18 34.57
CA TRP A 82 -35.10 -2.47 34.99
C TRP A 82 -36.18 -3.55 35.12
N ALA A 83 -37.35 -3.24 35.70
CA ALA A 83 -38.45 -4.19 35.87
C ALA A 83 -39.13 -4.58 34.54
N VAL A 84 -39.17 -3.68 33.55
CA VAL A 84 -39.63 -3.99 32.18
C VAL A 84 -38.60 -4.87 31.47
N LYS A 85 -37.29 -4.58 31.59
CA LYS A 85 -36.24 -5.46 31.06
C LYS A 85 -36.24 -6.84 31.70
N ASP A 86 -36.51 -6.96 32.99
CA ASP A 86 -36.47 -8.24 33.71
C ASP A 86 -37.75 -9.08 33.50
N LYS A 87 -38.90 -8.43 33.21
CA LYS A 87 -40.13 -9.12 32.76
C LYS A 87 -40.07 -9.57 31.31
N ASP A 88 -39.47 -8.80 30.39
CA ASP A 88 -39.24 -9.24 29.00
C ASP A 88 -38.25 -10.42 28.91
N VAL A 89 -37.33 -10.53 29.86
CA VAL A 89 -36.38 -11.66 29.92
C VAL A 89 -37.02 -12.96 30.43
N ARG A 90 -38.13 -12.89 31.18
CA ARG A 90 -38.78 -14.07 31.80
C ARG A 90 -40.02 -14.58 31.08
N ILE A 91 -40.59 -13.84 30.13
CA ILE A 91 -41.74 -14.26 29.32
C ILE A 91 -41.35 -14.37 27.84
N MET A 92 -40.19 -14.91 27.53
CA MET A 92 -39.97 -15.50 26.21
C MET A 92 -40.22 -17.00 26.34
N GLY A 93 -41.47 -17.41 26.09
CA GLY A 93 -41.79 -18.79 25.80
C GLY A 93 -40.78 -19.33 24.79
N LYS A 94 -40.35 -20.59 24.94
CA LYS A 94 -39.38 -21.22 24.03
C LYS A 94 -39.83 -20.98 22.59
N ILE A 95 -39.15 -20.08 21.88
CA ILE A 95 -39.40 -19.81 20.45
C ILE A 95 -39.37 -21.17 19.75
N ASN A 96 -40.39 -21.51 18.97
CA ASN A 96 -40.44 -22.79 18.27
C ASN A 96 -39.28 -22.87 17.25
N ASP A 97 -38.69 -24.06 17.08
CA ASP A 97 -37.66 -24.28 16.05
C ASP A 97 -38.20 -23.93 14.65
N ASP A 98 -39.48 -24.18 14.35
CA ASP A 98 -40.07 -23.84 13.06
C ASP A 98 -40.01 -22.33 12.74
N VAL A 99 -40.33 -21.49 13.73
CA VAL A 99 -40.28 -20.02 13.60
C VAL A 99 -38.84 -19.54 13.41
N LEU A 100 -37.88 -20.21 14.08
CA LEU A 100 -36.46 -19.94 13.93
C LEU A 100 -35.96 -20.30 12.52
N ILE A 101 -36.42 -21.44 11.97
CA ILE A 101 -36.07 -21.91 10.63
C ILE A 101 -36.63 -20.96 9.58
N GLU A 102 -37.91 -20.63 9.66
CA GLU A 102 -38.57 -19.71 8.71
C GLU A 102 -37.89 -18.32 8.70
N ALA A 103 -37.62 -17.76 9.88
CA ALA A 103 -36.91 -16.49 9.98
C ALA A 103 -35.49 -16.57 9.40
N TYR A 104 -34.79 -17.70 9.59
CA TYR A 104 -33.45 -17.90 9.03
C TYR A 104 -33.45 -18.11 7.52
N GLU A 105 -34.39 -18.85 6.96
CA GLU A 105 -34.55 -19.02 5.51
C GLU A 105 -34.85 -17.68 4.83
N ARG A 106 -35.68 -16.84 5.45
CA ARG A 106 -36.00 -15.50 4.94
C ARG A 106 -34.84 -14.52 5.04
N LEU A 107 -34.13 -14.47 6.18
CA LEU A 107 -33.11 -13.43 6.44
C LEU A 107 -31.68 -13.84 6.08
N GLY A 108 -31.37 -15.13 6.08
CA GLY A 108 -30.04 -15.69 5.79
C GLY A 108 -28.92 -15.26 6.75
N ASN A 109 -29.24 -14.64 7.90
CA ASN A 109 -28.26 -14.10 8.83
C ASN A 109 -28.70 -14.27 10.30
N VAL A 110 -27.89 -14.99 11.08
CA VAL A 110 -28.21 -15.34 12.48
C VAL A 110 -28.38 -14.14 13.42
N TRP A 111 -27.74 -12.99 13.13
CA TRP A 111 -27.86 -11.80 13.95
C TRP A 111 -29.16 -11.06 13.67
N LYS A 112 -29.54 -10.92 12.40
CA LYS A 112 -30.84 -10.33 12.02
C LYS A 112 -32.01 -11.15 12.56
N VAL A 113 -31.89 -12.48 12.49
CA VAL A 113 -32.89 -13.40 13.08
C VAL A 113 -32.96 -13.22 14.59
N GLY A 114 -31.82 -13.00 15.24
CA GLY A 114 -31.77 -12.71 16.67
C GLY A 114 -32.48 -11.42 17.02
N ASP A 115 -32.21 -10.34 16.28
CA ASP A 115 -32.84 -9.04 16.45
C ASP A 115 -34.36 -9.12 16.25
N GLU A 116 -34.82 -9.88 15.24
CA GLU A 116 -36.25 -10.05 14.94
C GLU A 116 -36.99 -10.87 16.01
N LEU A 117 -36.37 -11.96 16.49
CA LEU A 117 -36.99 -12.87 17.45
C LEU A 117 -36.70 -12.51 18.91
N GLY A 118 -36.02 -11.39 19.17
CA GLY A 118 -35.67 -10.93 20.51
C GLY A 118 -34.67 -11.83 21.26
N ILE A 119 -33.85 -12.62 20.55
CA ILE A 119 -32.84 -13.51 21.14
C ILE A 119 -31.44 -13.20 20.62
N SER A 120 -30.40 -13.51 21.40
CA SER A 120 -29.03 -13.28 20.93
C SER A 120 -28.73 -14.14 19.69
N GLY A 121 -28.04 -13.57 18.69
CA GLY A 121 -27.64 -14.30 17.48
C GLY A 121 -26.79 -15.56 17.77
N GLN A 122 -26.10 -15.61 18.91
CA GLN A 122 -25.40 -16.80 19.38
C GLN A 122 -26.36 -17.95 19.73
N LYS A 123 -27.51 -17.65 20.36
CA LYS A 123 -28.54 -18.66 20.66
C LYS A 123 -29.20 -19.16 19.38
N VAL A 124 -29.46 -18.26 18.42
CA VAL A 124 -29.94 -18.61 17.08
C VAL A 124 -28.98 -19.58 16.40
N TYR A 125 -27.69 -19.24 16.36
CA TYR A 125 -26.64 -20.07 15.78
C TYR A 125 -26.59 -21.46 16.43
N ALA A 126 -26.55 -21.55 17.76
CA ALA A 126 -26.46 -22.83 18.47
C ALA A 126 -27.68 -23.74 18.20
N ARG A 127 -28.89 -23.16 18.07
CA ARG A 127 -30.09 -23.92 17.71
C ARG A 127 -30.06 -24.39 16.27
N LEU A 128 -29.74 -23.51 15.32
CA LEU A 128 -29.63 -23.89 13.91
C LEU A 128 -28.51 -24.92 13.66
N ASP A 129 -27.42 -24.87 14.43
CA ASP A 129 -26.33 -25.86 14.36
C ASP A 129 -26.80 -27.23 14.88
N LYS A 130 -27.55 -27.26 16.00
CA LYS A 130 -28.18 -28.48 16.51
C LYS A 130 -29.18 -29.08 15.51
N LEU A 131 -29.87 -28.24 14.74
CA LEU A 131 -30.79 -28.63 13.66
C LEU A 131 -30.06 -28.99 12.36
N GLY A 132 -28.74 -28.80 12.26
CA GLY A 132 -27.96 -29.09 11.06
C GLY A 132 -28.12 -28.11 9.90
N LEU A 133 -28.73 -26.93 10.14
CA LEU A 133 -28.99 -25.90 9.13
C LEU A 133 -27.84 -24.91 8.97
N VAL A 134 -26.99 -24.78 9.98
CA VAL A 134 -25.76 -23.99 9.86
C VAL A 134 -24.78 -24.74 8.98
N ARG A 135 -24.32 -24.09 7.91
CA ARG A 135 -23.19 -24.58 7.13
C ARG A 135 -21.95 -24.63 8.03
N LYS A 136 -21.48 -25.83 8.34
CA LYS A 136 -20.24 -26.03 9.10
C LYS A 136 -19.11 -25.27 8.43
N MET A 137 -18.26 -24.63 9.24
CA MET A 137 -17.09 -23.93 8.75
C MET A 137 -16.28 -24.87 7.87
N ASN A 138 -16.13 -24.51 6.60
CA ASN A 138 -15.42 -25.33 5.65
C ASN A 138 -13.94 -25.33 6.07
N ARG A 139 -13.45 -26.38 6.73
CA ARG A 139 -12.04 -26.53 7.15
C ARG A 139 -11.28 -27.37 6.14
N PHE A 140 -10.00 -27.11 5.92
CA PHE A 140 -9.17 -27.95 5.06
C PHE A 140 -9.05 -29.34 5.69
N THR A 141 -9.41 -30.37 4.94
CA THR A 141 -9.08 -31.76 5.30
C THR A 141 -7.65 -32.09 4.84
N LYS A 142 -7.13 -33.26 5.20
CA LYS A 142 -5.81 -33.70 4.73
C LYS A 142 -5.80 -33.88 3.20
N GLU A 143 -6.89 -34.41 2.67
CA GLU A 143 -7.10 -34.60 1.24
C GLU A 143 -7.14 -33.26 0.49
N ASP A 144 -7.79 -32.23 1.08
CA ASP A 144 -7.75 -30.88 0.52
C ASP A 144 -6.32 -30.31 0.50
N GLU A 145 -5.51 -30.59 1.53
CA GLU A 145 -4.11 -30.14 1.60
C GLU A 145 -3.23 -30.83 0.55
N GLU A 146 -3.36 -32.15 0.41
CA GLU A 146 -2.67 -32.95 -0.61
C GLU A 146 -3.03 -32.48 -2.03
N PHE A 147 -4.33 -32.26 -2.27
CA PHE A 147 -4.81 -31.72 -3.54
C PHE A 147 -4.24 -30.32 -3.80
N LEU A 148 -4.20 -29.46 -2.79
CA LEU A 148 -3.63 -28.13 -2.90
C LEU A 148 -2.12 -28.18 -3.18
N LEU A 149 -1.37 -29.03 -2.48
CA LEU A 149 0.08 -29.21 -2.72
C LEU A 149 0.36 -29.64 -4.16
N LEU A 150 -0.45 -30.57 -4.69
CA LEU A 150 -0.27 -31.12 -6.04
C LEU A 150 -0.56 -30.09 -7.14
N HIS A 151 -1.64 -29.31 -6.99
CA HIS A 151 -2.16 -28.47 -8.09
C HIS A 151 -1.83 -26.98 -7.98
N TYR A 152 -1.48 -26.46 -6.80
CA TYR A 152 -1.39 -25.01 -6.59
C TYR A 152 -0.42 -24.31 -7.54
N GLN A 153 0.77 -24.90 -7.76
CA GLN A 153 1.81 -24.26 -8.56
C GLN A 153 1.38 -24.13 -10.04
N GLU A 154 0.78 -25.18 -10.61
CA GLU A 154 0.25 -25.16 -11.98
C GLU A 154 -0.80 -24.06 -12.20
N TYR A 155 -1.78 -23.95 -11.30
CA TYR A 155 -2.82 -22.93 -11.42
C TYR A 155 -2.32 -21.52 -11.09
N LYS A 156 -1.34 -21.41 -10.18
CA LYS A 156 -0.67 -20.14 -9.89
C LYS A 156 0.11 -19.64 -11.10
N ASP A 157 0.86 -20.50 -11.77
CA ASP A 157 1.66 -20.15 -12.95
C ASP A 157 0.77 -19.73 -14.13
N ARG A 158 -0.40 -20.35 -14.27
CA ARG A 158 -1.43 -19.95 -15.24
C ARG A 158 -2.26 -18.74 -14.83
N TRP A 159 -2.06 -18.20 -13.62
CA TRP A 159 -2.87 -17.13 -13.05
C TRP A 159 -4.37 -17.44 -12.98
N ASP A 160 -4.69 -18.70 -12.70
CA ASP A 160 -6.07 -19.22 -12.67
C ASP A 160 -6.41 -19.92 -11.35
N LEU A 161 -6.08 -19.27 -10.23
CA LEU A 161 -6.48 -19.74 -8.91
C LEU A 161 -8.01 -19.77 -8.72
N LYS A 162 -8.77 -19.12 -9.60
CA LYS A 162 -10.23 -19.13 -9.59
C LYS A 162 -10.77 -20.53 -9.90
N THR A 163 -10.28 -21.16 -10.98
CA THR A 163 -10.67 -22.54 -11.33
C THR A 163 -10.30 -23.51 -10.22
N LEU A 164 -9.09 -23.40 -9.65
CA LEU A 164 -8.69 -24.22 -8.50
C LEU A 164 -9.63 -24.01 -7.29
N ALA A 165 -10.05 -22.77 -7.03
CA ALA A 165 -11.00 -22.47 -5.98
C ALA A 165 -12.37 -23.09 -6.20
N GLU A 166 -12.89 -23.06 -7.43
CA GLU A 166 -14.15 -23.69 -7.80
C GLU A 166 -14.08 -25.21 -7.67
N MET A 167 -12.99 -25.84 -8.11
CA MET A 167 -12.77 -27.29 -7.97
C MET A 167 -12.80 -27.76 -6.51
N MET A 168 -12.17 -26.99 -5.61
CA MET A 168 -12.15 -27.30 -4.18
C MET A 168 -13.42 -26.86 -3.44
N GLY A 169 -14.34 -26.16 -4.10
CA GLY A 169 -15.52 -25.55 -3.45
C GLY A 169 -15.13 -24.49 -2.40
N ARG A 170 -14.07 -23.72 -2.68
CA ARG A 170 -13.49 -22.69 -1.80
C ARG A 170 -13.43 -21.33 -2.49
N THR A 171 -13.04 -20.30 -1.74
CA THR A 171 -12.72 -18.99 -2.31
C THR A 171 -11.22 -18.85 -2.52
N VAL A 172 -10.81 -18.05 -3.52
CA VAL A 172 -9.39 -17.77 -3.81
C VAL A 172 -8.62 -17.29 -2.57
N PRO A 173 -9.12 -16.33 -1.76
CA PRO A 173 -8.41 -15.89 -0.56
C PRO A 173 -8.22 -17.00 0.50
N PHE A 174 -9.12 -17.98 0.55
CA PHE A 174 -9.01 -19.11 1.47
C PHE A 174 -7.88 -20.04 1.04
N ILE A 175 -7.81 -20.36 -0.25
CA ILE A 175 -6.72 -21.13 -0.86
C ILE A 175 -5.39 -20.41 -0.71
N SER A 176 -5.29 -19.12 -1.04
CA SER A 176 -4.04 -18.37 -0.95
C SER A 176 -3.50 -18.32 0.48
N ARG A 177 -4.37 -18.16 1.50
CA ARG A 177 -3.94 -18.21 2.91
C ARG A 177 -3.41 -19.58 3.30
N LYS A 178 -4.06 -20.65 2.86
CA LYS A 178 -3.61 -22.02 3.16
C LYS A 178 -2.31 -22.34 2.42
N ALA A 179 -2.20 -21.99 1.15
CA ALA A 179 -0.97 -22.12 0.36
C ALA A 179 0.20 -21.38 1.00
N LYS A 180 -0.04 -20.18 1.55
CA LYS A 180 0.97 -19.45 2.33
C LYS A 180 1.39 -20.21 3.60
N ALA A 181 0.44 -20.76 4.34
CA ALA A 181 0.74 -21.56 5.53
C ALA A 181 1.53 -22.84 5.20
N LEU A 182 1.33 -23.41 4.01
CA LEU A 182 2.05 -24.58 3.49
C LEU A 182 3.39 -24.20 2.79
N GLY A 183 3.76 -22.92 2.74
CA GLY A 183 5.01 -22.48 2.11
C GLY A 183 5.01 -22.47 0.56
N LEU A 184 3.84 -22.61 -0.08
CA LEU A 184 3.71 -22.65 -1.54
C LEU A 184 3.75 -21.26 -2.21
N THR A 185 3.71 -20.18 -1.41
CA THR A 185 3.73 -18.80 -1.92
C THR A 185 5.07 -18.13 -1.69
N SER A 186 5.74 -17.73 -2.76
CA SER A 186 6.86 -16.79 -2.74
C SER A 186 6.36 -15.34 -2.84
N TYR A 187 6.97 -14.45 -2.06
CA TYR A 187 6.80 -13.01 -2.27
C TYR A 187 7.54 -12.60 -3.55
N GLY A 188 6.88 -11.83 -4.43
CA GLY A 188 7.55 -11.21 -5.58
C GLY A 188 7.29 -11.86 -6.94
N SER A 189 6.42 -12.87 -7.05
CA SER A 189 5.95 -13.35 -8.37
C SER A 189 5.31 -12.19 -9.14
N LYS A 190 5.93 -11.78 -10.25
CA LYS A 190 5.37 -10.77 -11.15
C LYS A 190 4.21 -11.38 -11.93
N MET A 191 3.19 -10.57 -12.17
CA MET A 191 2.10 -10.95 -13.08
C MET A 191 2.63 -11.07 -14.52
N PRO A 192 2.28 -12.13 -15.26
CA PRO A 192 2.55 -12.26 -16.68
C PRO A 192 2.12 -11.01 -17.43
N GLU A 193 2.91 -10.65 -18.43
CA GLU A 193 2.76 -9.39 -19.15
C GLU A 193 1.40 -9.28 -19.85
N ASP A 194 0.91 -10.37 -20.44
CA ASP A 194 -0.39 -10.46 -21.09
C ASP A 194 -1.55 -10.17 -20.12
N LYS A 195 -1.52 -10.75 -18.91
CA LYS A 195 -2.53 -10.52 -17.88
C LYS A 195 -2.46 -9.10 -17.35
N ARG A 196 -1.25 -8.57 -17.16
CA ARG A 196 -1.02 -7.19 -16.71
C ARG A 196 -1.58 -6.19 -17.72
N LEU A 197 -1.31 -6.39 -19.01
CA LEU A 197 -1.83 -5.57 -20.10
C LEU A 197 -3.35 -5.67 -20.20
N ASN A 198 -3.93 -6.87 -20.11
CA ASN A 198 -5.38 -7.05 -20.15
C ASN A 198 -6.08 -6.42 -18.94
N GLN A 199 -5.53 -6.54 -17.72
CA GLN A 199 -6.05 -5.82 -16.56
C GLN A 199 -5.95 -4.30 -16.73
N GLY A 200 -4.85 -3.82 -17.30
CA GLY A 200 -4.67 -2.41 -17.65
C GLY A 200 -5.73 -1.92 -18.65
N ARG A 201 -6.03 -2.72 -19.68
CA ARG A 201 -7.08 -2.44 -20.67
C ARG A 201 -8.47 -2.39 -20.02
N ILE A 202 -8.84 -3.42 -19.25
CA ILE A 202 -10.14 -3.47 -18.55
C ILE A 202 -10.30 -2.28 -17.59
N MET A 203 -9.26 -1.96 -16.82
CA MET A 203 -9.29 -0.82 -15.91
C MET A 203 -9.40 0.50 -16.67
N SER A 204 -8.67 0.66 -17.78
CA SER A 204 -8.74 1.85 -18.64
C SER A 204 -10.14 2.02 -19.25
N GLU A 205 -10.74 0.95 -19.78
CA GLU A 205 -12.12 0.94 -20.28
C GLU A 205 -13.13 1.30 -19.19
N ARG A 206 -12.98 0.72 -17.99
CA ARG A 206 -13.82 1.07 -16.83
C ARG A 206 -13.69 2.55 -16.48
N ILE A 207 -12.46 3.08 -16.42
CA ILE A 207 -12.19 4.49 -16.13
C ILE A 207 -12.78 5.41 -17.21
N LYS A 208 -12.72 5.03 -18.48
CA LYS A 208 -13.37 5.77 -19.58
C LYS A 208 -14.89 5.79 -19.43
N ARG A 209 -15.49 4.66 -19.07
CA ARG A 209 -16.95 4.50 -18.96
C ARG A 209 -17.53 5.14 -17.69
N GLU A 210 -16.92 4.87 -16.55
CA GLU A 210 -17.46 5.21 -15.22
C GLU A 210 -16.76 6.43 -14.60
N GLY A 211 -15.73 6.95 -15.26
CA GLY A 211 -14.79 7.91 -14.68
C GLY A 211 -13.79 7.21 -13.76
N HIS A 212 -12.67 7.88 -13.48
CA HIS A 212 -11.75 7.41 -12.45
C HIS A 212 -12.51 7.40 -11.12
N SER A 213 -12.49 6.28 -10.38
CA SER A 213 -13.08 6.26 -9.04
C SER A 213 -12.38 7.34 -8.22
N ARG A 214 -13.08 8.43 -7.95
CA ARG A 214 -12.58 9.64 -7.28
C ARG A 214 -12.40 9.39 -5.79
N GLY A 215 -11.77 8.26 -5.40
CA GLY A 215 -11.85 7.69 -4.05
C GLY A 215 -11.69 8.71 -2.93
N MET A 216 -10.54 9.41 -2.92
CA MET A 216 -10.25 10.53 -2.02
C MET A 216 -10.30 11.89 -2.73
N LEU A 217 -10.72 11.96 -4.00
CA LEU A 217 -10.74 13.22 -4.73
C LEU A 217 -11.85 14.10 -4.13
N GLY A 218 -11.47 15.25 -3.57
CA GLY A 218 -12.37 16.15 -2.83
C GLY A 218 -12.49 15.85 -1.33
N LYS A 219 -11.97 14.73 -0.84
CA LYS A 219 -11.83 14.49 0.60
C LYS A 219 -10.56 15.19 1.09
N HIS A 220 -10.73 16.40 1.61
CA HIS A 220 -9.66 17.11 2.30
C HIS A 220 -9.79 16.88 3.80
N HIS A 221 -8.65 16.78 4.50
CA HIS A 221 -8.67 16.94 5.95
C HIS A 221 -9.27 18.31 6.28
N SER A 222 -10.13 18.36 7.30
CA SER A 222 -10.61 19.63 7.83
C SER A 222 -9.41 20.47 8.28
N GLU A 223 -9.55 21.80 8.23
CA GLU A 223 -8.49 22.71 8.69
C GLU A 223 -8.13 22.47 10.16
N GLU A 224 -9.12 22.11 10.99
CA GLU A 224 -8.90 21.71 12.38
C GLU A 224 -8.01 20.46 12.49
N PHE A 225 -8.26 19.44 11.67
CA PHE A 225 -7.44 18.23 11.66
C PHE A 225 -6.02 18.51 11.15
N LYS A 226 -5.87 19.33 10.10
CA LYS A 226 -4.56 19.78 9.61
C LYS A 226 -3.79 20.52 10.69
N ARG A 227 -4.45 21.41 11.44
CA ARG A 227 -3.85 22.14 12.57
C ARG A 227 -3.40 21.19 13.67
N LYS A 228 -4.26 20.28 14.13
CA LYS A 228 -3.94 19.26 15.14
C LYS A 228 -2.76 18.37 14.70
N MET A 229 -2.77 17.93 13.44
CA MET A 229 -1.67 17.16 12.85
C MET A 229 -0.36 17.97 12.84
N SER A 230 -0.42 19.25 12.44
CA SER A 230 0.73 20.14 12.40
C SER A 230 1.32 20.38 13.79
N GLU A 231 0.47 20.65 14.79
CA GLU A 231 0.86 20.83 16.19
C GLU A 231 1.52 19.56 16.75
N ARG A 232 0.90 18.40 16.54
CA ARG A 232 1.46 17.10 16.95
C ARG A 232 2.84 16.89 16.34
N VAL A 233 2.96 17.02 15.02
CA VAL A 233 4.24 16.84 14.31
C VAL A 233 5.28 17.83 14.85
N ARG A 234 4.96 19.12 14.98
CA ARG A 234 5.90 20.10 15.54
C ARG A 234 6.33 19.76 16.97
N SER A 235 5.42 19.26 17.80
CA SER A 235 5.73 18.83 19.17
C SER A 235 6.68 17.63 19.18
N GLU A 236 6.41 16.61 18.36
CA GLU A 236 7.28 15.43 18.21
C GLU A 236 8.66 15.79 17.67
N TRP A 237 8.76 16.76 16.74
CA TRP A 237 10.05 17.23 16.22
C TRP A 237 10.85 18.05 17.23
N LYS A 238 10.19 18.74 18.17
CA LYS A 238 10.85 19.47 19.25
C LYS A 238 11.34 18.54 20.36
N ASP A 239 10.60 17.47 20.63
CA ASP A 239 10.94 16.48 21.64
C ASP A 239 12.14 15.61 21.19
N PRO A 240 13.30 15.67 21.89
CA PRO A 240 14.46 14.82 21.59
C PRO A 240 14.20 13.33 21.82
N GLY A 241 13.27 12.98 22.73
CA GLY A 241 12.89 11.61 23.05
C GLY A 241 11.88 10.99 22.08
N SER A 242 11.34 11.77 21.15
CA SER A 242 10.35 11.27 20.21
C SER A 242 10.93 10.18 19.32
N ALA A 243 10.08 9.27 18.84
CA ALA A 243 10.48 8.21 17.93
C ALA A 243 11.22 8.72 16.68
N HIS A 244 11.00 9.98 16.27
CA HIS A 244 11.66 10.61 15.13
C HIS A 244 13.06 11.16 15.44
N ASN A 245 13.32 11.48 16.71
CA ASN A 245 14.51 12.19 17.15
C ASN A 245 15.49 11.36 17.97
N THR A 246 15.11 10.13 18.35
CA THR A 246 16.06 9.22 19.00
C THR A 246 17.32 9.05 18.16
N GLU A 247 18.45 8.92 18.86
CA GLU A 247 19.76 8.76 18.23
C GLU A 247 19.79 7.53 17.33
N GLU A 248 19.20 6.43 17.78
CA GLU A 248 19.09 5.20 17.01
C GLU A 248 18.28 5.40 15.72
N ASN A 249 17.09 6.02 15.78
CA ASN A 249 16.26 6.15 14.58
C ASN A 249 16.85 7.15 13.58
N ARG A 250 17.46 8.24 14.04
CA ARG A 250 18.19 9.18 13.18
C ARG A 250 19.37 8.49 12.49
N GLN A 251 20.10 7.65 13.21
CA GLN A 251 21.21 6.86 12.65
C GLN A 251 20.70 5.87 11.61
N ARG A 252 19.70 5.05 11.97
CA ARG A 252 19.04 4.08 11.08
C ARG A 252 18.55 4.73 9.79
N ARG A 253 17.89 5.90 9.87
CA ARG A 253 17.45 6.66 8.68
C ARG A 253 18.63 7.12 7.83
N SER A 254 19.71 7.59 8.45
CA SER A 254 20.92 7.98 7.73
C SER A 254 21.58 6.80 7.03
N ASP A 255 21.64 5.64 7.68
CA ASP A 255 22.26 4.43 7.14
C ASP A 255 21.45 3.85 5.98
N VAL A 256 20.12 3.78 6.11
CA VAL A 256 19.23 3.35 5.02
C VAL A 256 19.40 4.26 3.78
N MET A 257 19.47 5.58 3.98
CA MET A 257 19.70 6.53 2.89
C MET A 257 21.08 6.37 2.26
N HIS A 258 22.13 6.16 3.06
CA HIS A 258 23.48 5.94 2.56
C HIS A 258 23.57 4.62 1.76
N GLN A 259 23.04 3.52 2.30
CA GLN A 259 22.97 2.23 1.61
C GLN A 259 22.18 2.32 0.31
N SER A 260 21.03 3.00 0.31
CA SER A 260 20.22 3.17 -0.90
C SER A 260 20.93 3.97 -2.00
N ARG A 261 21.85 4.87 -1.62
CA ARG A 261 22.72 5.59 -2.58
C ARG A 261 23.85 4.70 -3.10
N MET A 262 24.52 3.97 -2.21
CA MET A 262 25.55 3.00 -2.60
C MET A 262 25.01 1.93 -3.54
N ASN A 263 23.78 1.48 -3.30
CA ASN A 263 23.09 0.49 -4.14
C ASN A 263 22.48 1.08 -5.42
N GLY A 264 22.61 2.39 -5.67
CA GLY A 264 22.02 3.06 -6.83
C GLY A 264 20.48 3.07 -6.86
N THR A 265 19.81 2.70 -5.76
CA THR A 265 18.34 2.63 -5.67
C THR A 265 17.70 4.03 -5.69
N ILE A 266 18.44 5.04 -5.21
CA ILE A 266 18.03 6.44 -5.27
C ILE A 266 18.86 7.12 -6.34
N SER A 267 18.25 7.45 -7.48
CA SER A 267 18.81 8.41 -8.42
C SER A 267 18.78 9.81 -7.77
N SER A 268 19.82 10.60 -7.98
CA SER A 268 20.03 11.87 -7.27
C SER A 268 18.80 12.79 -7.36
N SER A 269 18.23 13.15 -6.21
CA SER A 269 16.92 13.79 -6.06
C SER A 269 16.90 15.31 -6.23
N TYR A 270 18.00 15.93 -6.68
CA TYR A 270 18.01 17.36 -6.98
C TYR A 270 17.60 17.58 -8.43
N SER A 271 16.30 17.48 -8.69
CA SER A 271 15.68 17.80 -9.99
C SER A 271 15.22 19.27 -10.10
N ILE A 272 15.61 20.13 -9.16
CA ILE A 272 15.11 21.52 -9.07
C ILE A 272 16.06 22.52 -9.77
N GLY A 273 17.32 22.15 -10.02
CA GLY A 273 18.27 22.98 -10.77
C GLY A 273 18.00 22.95 -12.29
N LYS A 274 18.39 24.02 -12.98
CA LYS A 274 18.40 24.06 -14.45
C LYS A 274 19.31 22.93 -14.95
N ARG A 275 18.74 21.94 -15.63
CA ARG A 275 19.51 20.87 -16.27
C ARG A 275 19.96 21.32 -17.65
N ILE A 276 21.23 21.08 -17.95
CA ILE A 276 21.81 21.40 -19.25
C ILE A 276 22.53 20.15 -19.72
N ASP A 277 21.93 19.49 -20.71
CA ASP A 277 22.48 18.29 -21.32
C ASP A 277 23.37 18.72 -22.51
N VAL A 278 24.63 18.29 -22.52
CA VAL A 278 25.62 18.64 -23.55
C VAL A 278 26.48 17.41 -23.84
N ASP A 279 26.80 17.23 -25.12
CA ASP A 279 27.72 16.19 -25.60
C ASP A 279 29.12 16.78 -25.86
N TYR A 280 30.15 16.17 -25.26
CA TYR A 280 31.55 16.45 -25.54
C TYR A 280 32.20 15.20 -26.15
N GLY A 281 32.24 15.15 -27.48
CA GLY A 281 32.71 13.98 -28.22
C GLY A 281 31.83 12.75 -27.95
N THR A 282 32.35 11.75 -27.24
CA THR A 282 31.63 10.53 -26.85
C THR A 282 30.99 10.60 -25.46
N LYS A 283 31.16 11.71 -24.74
CA LYS A 283 30.68 11.89 -23.37
C LYS A 283 29.39 12.71 -23.35
N HIS A 284 28.35 12.17 -22.74
CA HIS A 284 27.11 12.89 -22.45
C HIS A 284 27.14 13.40 -21.01
N CYS A 285 27.01 14.71 -20.80
CA CYS A 285 27.03 15.33 -19.48
C CYS A 285 25.73 16.08 -19.19
N THR A 286 25.20 15.94 -17.97
CA THR A 286 24.05 16.71 -17.47
C THR A 286 24.50 17.65 -16.35
N PHE A 287 24.73 18.92 -16.69
CA PHE A 287 25.12 19.95 -15.71
C PHE A 287 23.92 20.46 -14.91
N ARG A 288 24.19 20.91 -13.70
CA ARG A 288 23.21 21.48 -12.76
C ARG A 288 23.19 23.00 -12.77
N SER A 289 24.19 23.62 -13.40
CA SER A 289 24.27 25.07 -13.57
C SER A 289 24.88 25.44 -14.93
N THR A 290 24.58 26.65 -15.40
CA THR A 290 25.29 27.23 -16.56
C THR A 290 26.77 27.41 -16.26
N TRP A 291 27.11 27.64 -14.99
CA TRP A 291 28.48 27.86 -14.54
C TRP A 291 29.34 26.60 -14.67
N GLU A 292 28.85 25.45 -14.23
CA GLU A 292 29.51 24.15 -14.48
C GLU A 292 29.73 23.89 -15.97
N LYS A 293 28.72 24.16 -16.80
CA LYS A 293 28.83 23.99 -18.26
C LYS A 293 29.94 24.87 -18.85
N SER A 294 30.03 26.14 -18.43
CA SER A 294 31.09 27.05 -18.87
C SER A 294 32.48 26.54 -18.48
N ILE A 295 32.64 25.98 -17.28
CA ILE A 295 33.91 25.35 -16.86
C ILE A 295 34.22 24.14 -17.74
N ALA A 296 33.23 23.29 -18.05
CA ALA A 296 33.41 22.15 -18.96
C ALA A 296 33.85 22.58 -20.36
N ASP A 297 33.28 23.64 -20.93
CA ASP A 297 33.73 24.19 -22.23
C ASP A 297 35.20 24.59 -22.21
N ILE A 298 35.67 25.19 -21.11
CA ILE A 298 37.07 25.62 -20.96
C ILE A 298 37.98 24.40 -20.81
N LEU A 299 37.58 23.40 -20.03
CA LEU A 299 38.34 22.15 -19.88
C LEU A 299 38.47 21.41 -21.21
N GLU A 300 37.41 21.40 -22.03
CA GLU A 300 37.48 20.83 -23.38
C GLU A 300 38.42 21.63 -24.30
N SER A 301 38.40 22.97 -24.21
CA SER A 301 39.38 23.80 -24.91
C SER A 301 40.82 23.49 -24.46
N TYR A 302 41.05 23.29 -23.16
CA TYR A 302 42.37 22.94 -22.63
C TYR A 302 42.82 21.54 -23.05
N LYS A 303 41.88 20.60 -23.17
CA LYS A 303 42.14 19.27 -23.73
C LYS A 303 42.60 19.36 -25.17
N SER A 304 41.93 20.16 -26.00
CA SER A 304 42.33 20.38 -27.41
C SER A 304 43.74 20.99 -27.56
N LYS A 305 44.21 21.72 -26.55
CA LYS A 305 45.54 22.35 -26.49
C LYS A 305 46.62 21.47 -25.84
N GLY A 306 46.24 20.31 -25.29
CA GLY A 306 47.15 19.38 -24.61
C GLY A 306 47.56 19.78 -23.19
N TRP A 307 46.87 20.73 -22.55
CA TRP A 307 47.13 21.10 -21.14
C TRP A 307 46.44 20.17 -20.16
N VAL A 308 45.24 19.72 -20.53
CA VAL A 308 44.50 18.68 -19.80
C VAL A 308 44.55 17.42 -20.65
N ALA A 309 44.96 16.30 -20.06
CA ALA A 309 44.92 15.01 -20.74
C ALA A 309 43.48 14.51 -20.86
N GLU A 310 42.74 14.56 -19.75
CA GLU A 310 41.35 14.13 -19.69
C GLU A 310 40.61 14.83 -18.55
N TRP A 311 39.29 14.98 -18.68
CA TRP A 311 38.43 15.45 -17.60
C TRP A 311 37.13 14.64 -17.54
N THR A 312 36.58 14.43 -16.36
CA THR A 312 35.29 13.76 -16.16
C THR A 312 34.42 14.54 -15.17
N TYR A 313 33.09 14.42 -15.32
CA TYR A 313 32.12 15.18 -14.55
C TYR A 313 31.39 14.26 -13.56
N GLU A 314 31.43 14.61 -12.28
CA GLU A 314 30.71 13.92 -11.20
C GLU A 314 30.97 12.39 -11.08
N GLU A 315 32.11 11.90 -11.59
CA GLU A 315 32.41 10.46 -11.65
C GLU A 315 32.91 9.91 -10.31
N VAL A 316 33.80 10.64 -9.64
CA VAL A 316 34.46 10.17 -8.42
C VAL A 316 33.72 10.60 -7.16
N VAL A 317 33.58 9.65 -6.23
CA VAL A 317 33.00 9.88 -4.91
C VAL A 317 34.02 9.51 -3.84
N PHE A 318 34.21 10.43 -2.90
CA PHE A 318 35.06 10.25 -1.72
C PHE A 318 34.18 9.96 -0.51
N ASP A 319 34.37 8.82 0.14
CA ASP A 319 33.61 8.42 1.33
C ASP A 319 34.30 8.83 2.62
N PHE A 320 33.54 9.23 3.64
CA PHE A 320 34.07 9.64 4.95
C PHE A 320 33.74 8.57 6.00
N PRO A 321 34.60 7.55 6.21
CA PRO A 321 34.24 6.33 6.94
C PRO A 321 33.90 6.57 8.42
N LEU A 322 34.43 7.61 9.06
CA LEU A 322 34.11 7.90 10.47
C LEU A 322 32.90 8.84 10.62
N GLU A 323 32.39 9.43 9.53
CA GLU A 323 31.20 10.28 9.58
C GLU A 323 29.92 9.43 9.56
N ARG A 324 29.27 9.36 10.72
CA ARG A 324 28.04 8.58 10.87
C ARG A 324 26.81 9.29 10.30
N ARG A 325 26.84 10.63 10.23
CA ARG A 325 25.69 11.49 9.90
C ARG A 325 26.06 12.73 9.10
N GLY A 326 25.08 13.25 8.37
CA GLY A 326 25.22 14.47 7.59
C GLY A 326 25.95 14.21 6.28
N VAL A 327 27.06 14.92 6.04
CA VAL A 327 27.90 14.70 4.86
C VAL A 327 28.78 13.50 5.12
N ARG A 328 28.47 12.38 4.47
CA ARG A 328 29.19 11.10 4.59
C ARG A 328 30.03 10.75 3.38
N SER A 329 29.82 11.49 2.29
CA SER A 329 30.60 11.40 1.09
C SER A 329 30.58 12.75 0.39
N TYR A 330 31.56 12.96 -0.48
CA TYR A 330 31.73 14.15 -1.27
C TYR A 330 32.04 13.77 -2.71
N ARG A 331 31.42 14.47 -3.65
CA ARG A 331 31.59 14.25 -5.08
C ARG A 331 31.97 15.59 -5.68
N PRO A 332 33.24 15.79 -6.05
CA PRO A 332 33.65 16.98 -6.78
C PRO A 332 32.91 17.08 -8.11
N ASP A 333 32.74 18.32 -8.59
CA ASP A 333 32.08 18.56 -9.87
C ASP A 333 32.92 17.99 -11.03
N PHE A 334 34.25 18.16 -10.99
CA PHE A 334 35.16 17.65 -12.02
C PHE A 334 36.37 16.89 -11.44
N GLU A 335 36.75 15.81 -12.10
CA GLU A 335 38.09 15.20 -12.01
C GLU A 335 38.88 15.59 -13.26
N ILE A 336 40.10 16.09 -13.09
CA ILE A 336 40.98 16.53 -14.18
C ILE A 336 42.29 15.77 -14.07
N THR A 337 42.69 15.13 -15.17
CA THR A 337 44.02 14.55 -15.34
C THR A 337 44.89 15.54 -16.09
N LYS A 338 45.90 16.08 -15.42
CA LYS A 338 46.89 17.02 -15.99
C LYS A 338 47.74 16.30 -17.05
N ALA A 339 48.45 17.06 -17.88
CA ALA A 339 49.32 16.50 -18.92
C ALA A 339 50.44 15.58 -18.37
N ASN A 340 50.89 15.82 -17.13
CA ASN A 340 51.88 14.98 -16.44
C ASN A 340 51.30 13.71 -15.79
N GLY A 341 49.97 13.52 -15.84
CA GLY A 341 49.25 12.39 -15.24
C GLY A 341 48.71 12.64 -13.83
N ASP A 342 49.03 13.77 -13.20
CA ASP A 342 48.51 14.10 -11.87
C ASP A 342 47.01 14.40 -11.92
N LYS A 343 46.31 14.06 -10.84
CA LYS A 343 44.88 14.33 -10.69
C LYS A 343 44.62 15.54 -9.81
N VAL A 344 43.76 16.43 -10.31
CA VAL A 344 43.22 17.57 -9.56
C VAL A 344 41.70 17.56 -9.68
N TYR A 345 41.02 17.98 -8.61
CA TYR A 345 39.56 17.99 -8.55
C TYR A 345 39.07 19.42 -8.45
N PHE A 346 38.10 19.79 -9.28
CA PHE A 346 37.47 21.11 -9.22
C PHE A 346 36.08 21.00 -8.59
N GLU A 347 35.81 21.91 -7.67
CA GLU A 347 34.48 22.17 -7.13
C GLU A 347 34.02 23.55 -7.60
N VAL A 348 32.96 23.61 -8.40
CA VAL A 348 32.37 24.84 -8.91
C VAL A 348 31.35 25.37 -7.90
N LYS A 349 31.49 26.62 -7.47
CA LYS A 349 30.61 27.22 -6.45
C LYS A 349 30.27 28.66 -6.80
N GLY A 350 28.96 28.93 -6.95
CA GLY A 350 28.41 30.30 -6.93
C GLY A 350 27.97 30.76 -5.54
N TRP A 351 27.59 29.83 -4.65
CA TRP A 351 27.22 30.15 -3.26
C TRP A 351 27.65 29.04 -2.29
N MET A 352 28.39 29.41 -1.24
CA MET A 352 28.90 28.46 -0.26
C MET A 352 27.86 28.13 0.82
N THR A 353 27.20 26.98 0.69
CA THR A 353 26.27 26.50 1.73
C THR A 353 27.01 25.87 2.92
N PRO A 354 26.43 25.84 4.14
CA PRO A 354 27.05 25.17 5.29
C PRO A 354 27.38 23.69 5.04
N LYS A 355 26.53 23.01 4.25
CA LYS A 355 26.75 21.61 3.86
C LYS A 355 27.93 21.46 2.89
N GLY A 356 28.02 22.34 1.89
CA GLY A 356 29.15 22.36 0.94
C GLY A 356 30.47 22.62 1.66
N LYS A 357 30.49 23.63 2.53
CA LYS A 357 31.66 23.94 3.38
C LYS A 357 32.08 22.73 4.22
N LYS A 358 31.15 22.08 4.92
CA LYS A 358 31.45 20.87 5.70
C LYS A 358 32.01 19.75 4.82
N GLY A 359 31.50 19.56 3.61
CA GLY A 359 32.02 18.56 2.67
C GLY A 359 33.47 18.82 2.26
N ILE A 360 33.80 20.07 1.93
CA ILE A 360 35.16 20.51 1.61
C ILE A 360 36.10 20.33 2.81
N ASP A 361 35.65 20.71 4.01
CA ASP A 361 36.46 20.55 5.23
C ASP A 361 36.74 19.07 5.52
N LEU A 362 35.76 18.19 5.28
CA LEU A 362 35.94 16.74 5.39
C LEU A 362 36.86 16.19 4.30
N MET A 363 36.79 16.68 3.06
CA MET A 363 37.75 16.31 2.01
C MET A 363 39.19 16.60 2.45
N ARG A 364 39.47 17.81 2.94
CA ARG A 364 40.79 18.18 3.45
C ARG A 364 41.25 17.32 4.62
N LYS A 365 40.32 16.93 5.49
CA LYS A 365 40.60 16.09 6.66
C LYS A 365 40.93 14.64 6.30
N TYR A 366 40.14 14.01 5.43
CA TYR A 366 40.27 12.58 5.12
C TYR A 366 41.22 12.29 3.95
N TYR A 367 41.40 13.26 3.05
CA TYR A 367 42.13 13.10 1.81
C TYR A 367 43.11 14.25 1.61
N ALA A 368 44.04 14.42 2.55
CA ALA A 368 45.00 15.53 2.55
C ALA A 368 45.94 15.54 1.33
N ASN A 369 46.11 14.39 0.67
CA ASN A 369 46.90 14.23 -0.57
C ASN A 369 46.10 14.53 -1.85
N VAL A 370 44.79 14.83 -1.74
CA VAL A 370 43.94 15.13 -2.88
C VAL A 370 43.88 16.65 -3.06
N GLU A 371 44.31 17.13 -4.21
CA GLU A 371 44.22 18.54 -4.59
C GLU A 371 42.78 18.87 -5.00
N LEU A 372 42.03 19.54 -4.11
CA LEU A 372 40.68 20.04 -4.38
C LEU A 372 40.70 21.57 -4.51
N ILE A 373 40.32 22.06 -5.68
CA ILE A 373 40.34 23.47 -6.03
C ILE A 373 38.91 23.98 -6.12
N ILE A 374 38.61 25.04 -5.38
CA ILE A 374 37.30 25.68 -5.40
C ILE A 374 37.32 26.76 -6.48
N ILE A 375 36.44 26.62 -7.47
CA ILE A 375 36.23 27.60 -8.51
C ILE A 375 35.05 28.47 -8.10
N ASP A 376 35.37 29.56 -7.41
CA ASP A 376 34.40 30.56 -6.98
C ASP A 376 34.00 31.47 -8.16
N GLU A 377 32.69 31.66 -8.35
CA GLU A 377 32.15 32.44 -9.47
C GLU A 377 32.57 33.91 -9.42
N ASP A 378 32.67 34.50 -8.23
CA ASP A 378 33.02 35.92 -8.08
C ASP A 378 34.51 36.14 -8.29
N GLU A 379 35.36 35.26 -7.74
CA GLU A 379 36.82 35.30 -8.00
C GLU A 379 37.11 35.12 -9.50
N TYR A 380 36.39 34.21 -10.15
CA TYR A 380 36.55 33.97 -11.58
C TYR A 380 36.20 35.21 -12.42
N LYS A 381 35.04 35.84 -12.17
CA LYS A 381 34.59 37.03 -12.92
C LYS A 381 35.50 38.24 -12.74
N GLN A 382 36.23 38.31 -11.62
CA GLN A 382 37.19 39.39 -11.35
C GLN A 382 38.56 39.18 -12.01
N SER A 383 38.84 37.97 -12.52
CA SER A 383 40.11 37.67 -13.17
C SER A 383 40.23 38.35 -14.54
N VAL A 384 41.44 38.86 -14.85
CA VAL A 384 41.73 39.69 -16.05
C VAL A 384 41.51 38.92 -17.37
N SER A 385 41.53 37.58 -17.30
CA SER A 385 41.23 36.67 -18.40
C SER A 385 40.70 35.37 -17.81
N GLU A 386 39.46 35.03 -18.13
CA GLU A 386 38.79 33.75 -17.86
C GLU A 386 39.70 32.54 -18.15
N THR A 387 40.47 32.65 -19.23
CA THR A 387 41.39 31.64 -19.74
C THR A 387 42.68 31.51 -18.93
N ASP A 388 43.10 32.53 -18.18
CA ASP A 388 44.33 32.47 -17.39
C ASP A 388 44.08 31.99 -15.96
N TYR A 389 42.88 32.22 -15.41
CA TYR A 389 42.53 31.81 -14.05
C TYR A 389 42.60 30.29 -13.87
N LEU A 390 41.94 29.51 -14.73
CA LEU A 390 41.94 28.05 -14.61
C LEU A 390 43.26 27.44 -15.07
N ARG A 391 43.96 28.11 -15.99
CA ARG A 391 45.23 27.63 -16.54
C ARG A 391 46.30 27.44 -15.48
N ARG A 392 46.33 28.29 -14.43
CA ARG A 392 47.29 28.18 -13.32
C ARG A 392 47.19 26.88 -12.52
N TYR A 393 46.08 26.15 -12.66
CA TYR A 393 45.80 24.92 -11.94
C TYR A 393 45.91 23.66 -12.80
N CYS A 394 45.86 23.82 -14.12
CA CYS A 394 45.95 22.71 -15.08
C CYS A 394 47.37 22.50 -15.62
N LEU A 395 48.21 23.54 -15.63
CA LEU A 395 49.65 23.45 -15.87
C LEU A 395 50.37 22.99 -14.59
#